data_AF-A0A7C3CNT5-F1
#
_entry.id   AF-A0A7C3CNT5-F1
#
_cell.length_a   1.000
_cell.length_b   1.000
_cell.length_c   1.000
_cell.angle_alpha   90.00
_cell.angle_beta   90.00
_cell.angle_gamma   90.00
#
_symmetry.space_group_name_H-M   'P 1'
#
loop_
_entity.id
_entity.type
_entity.pdbx_description
1 polymer ?
#
loop_
_entity_poly.entity_id
_entity_poly.type
_entity_poly.pdbx_seq_one_letter_code
_entity_poly.pdbx_strand_id
1 'polypeptide(L)'
;MSEEKRYGERAIEEAELEAWPNPYPDRDYRIDITFPEFTCLCPRSGYPDFATIRISYIPDQRIVELRSLKLWLNKFRGRYISHEAATNEIFDA
;
A
#
# COMPACT_ATOMS: atom_id res chain seq x y z
N MET A 1 -14.38 28.38 -4.99
CA MET A 1 -13.10 28.36 -4.26
C MET A 1 -12.54 26.98 -4.46
N SER A 2 -11.50 26.78 -5.28
CA SER A 2 -10.83 25.48 -5.30
C SER A 2 -10.10 25.35 -3.96
N GLU A 3 -10.60 24.52 -3.06
CA GLU A 3 -9.87 24.23 -1.83
C GLU A 3 -8.54 23.59 -2.23
N GLU A 4 -7.44 24.24 -1.86
CA GLU A 4 -6.11 23.69 -2.07
C GLU A 4 -5.99 22.40 -1.25
N LYS A 5 -5.72 21.28 -1.93
CA LYS A 5 -5.55 19.97 -1.28
C LYS A 5 -4.46 20.05 -0.21
N ARG A 6 -4.72 19.42 0.93
CA ARG A 6 -3.73 19.32 2.01
C ARG A 6 -2.54 18.48 1.55
N TYR A 7 -1.38 18.72 2.14
CA TYR A 7 -0.15 17.98 1.83
C TYR A 7 -0.35 16.47 1.76
N GLY A 8 -1.00 15.87 2.76
CA GLY A 8 -1.21 14.42 2.83
C GLY A 8 -2.11 13.87 1.72
N GLU A 9 -3.11 14.64 1.30
CA GLU A 9 -4.03 14.26 0.22
C GLU A 9 -3.28 14.21 -1.12
N ARG A 10 -2.47 15.24 -1.40
CA ARG A 10 -1.60 15.28 -2.59
C ARG A 10 -0.58 14.13 -2.57
N ALA A 11 0.08 13.93 -1.43
CA ALA A 11 1.09 12.89 -1.28
C ALA A 11 0.55 11.46 -1.47
N ILE A 12 -0.71 11.19 -1.09
CA ILE A 12 -1.34 9.88 -1.33
C ILE A 12 -1.70 9.72 -2.80
N GLU A 13 -2.31 10.74 -3.41
CA GLU A 13 -2.73 10.71 -4.81
C GLU A 13 -1.54 10.45 -5.76
N GLU A 14 -0.44 11.17 -5.53
CA GLU A 14 0.81 11.11 -6.30
C GLU A 14 1.72 9.93 -5.88
N ALA A 15 1.32 9.12 -4.89
CA ALA A 15 2.18 8.06 -4.40
C ALA A 15 2.40 6.94 -5.44
N GLU A 16 3.67 6.61 -5.61
CA GLU A 16 4.17 5.45 -6.33
C GLU A 16 5.04 4.60 -5.39
N LEU A 17 5.13 3.30 -5.65
CA LEU A 17 6.00 2.42 -4.87
C LEU A 17 7.46 2.71 -5.22
N GLU A 18 8.28 2.88 -4.19
CA GLU A 18 9.71 3.08 -4.33
C GLU A 18 10.46 1.83 -3.87
N ALA A 19 11.48 1.45 -4.65
CA ALA A 19 12.35 0.32 -4.33
C ALA A 19 13.73 0.82 -3.94
N TRP A 20 14.21 0.40 -2.77
CA TRP A 20 15.53 0.72 -2.24
C TRP A 20 16.48 -0.47 -2.39
N PRO A 21 17.80 -0.26 -2.47
CA PRO A 21 18.77 -1.36 -2.44
C PRO A 21 18.60 -2.20 -1.18
N ASN A 22 18.61 -3.54 -1.33
CA ASN A 22 18.68 -4.44 -0.19
C ASN A 22 20.02 -4.23 0.53
N PRO A 23 20.05 -3.93 1.85
CA PRO A 23 21.28 -3.73 2.60
C PRO A 23 22.09 -5.02 2.85
N TYR A 24 21.48 -6.19 2.69
CA TYR A 24 22.09 -7.51 2.89
C TYR A 24 21.69 -8.50 1.77
N PRO A 25 22.08 -8.26 0.50
CA PRO A 25 21.67 -9.08 -0.64
C PRO A 25 22.32 -10.47 -0.64
N ASP A 26 23.39 -10.68 0.13
CA ASP A 26 24.14 -11.94 0.16
C ASP A 26 23.50 -13.03 1.05
N ARG A 27 22.32 -12.78 1.61
CA ARG A 27 21.60 -13.76 2.44
C ARG A 27 20.09 -13.61 2.37
N ASP A 28 19.40 -14.74 2.51
CA ASP A 28 17.95 -14.74 2.67
C ASP A 28 17.56 -14.26 4.07
N TYR A 29 16.60 -13.35 4.12
CA TYR A 29 15.91 -12.97 5.35
C TYR A 29 14.46 -12.61 5.03
N ARG A 30 13.56 -12.82 5.99
CA ARG A 30 12.14 -12.47 5.82
C ARG A 30 11.90 -11.04 6.31
N ILE A 31 11.18 -10.27 5.51
CA ILE A 31 10.60 -8.99 5.91
C ILE A 31 9.10 -9.21 6.13
N ASP A 32 8.62 -8.90 7.33
CA ASP A 32 7.21 -8.92 7.70
C ASP A 32 6.72 -7.49 7.98
N ILE A 33 5.74 -7.02 7.22
CA ILE A 33 5.14 -5.70 7.34
C ILE A 33 3.66 -5.87 7.69
N THR A 34 3.20 -5.17 8.73
CA THR A 34 1.79 -5.12 9.13
C THR A 34 1.26 -3.70 8.94
N PHE A 35 0.21 -3.56 8.14
CA PHE A 35 -0.49 -2.31 7.91
C PHE A 35 -1.95 -2.43 8.39
N PRO A 36 -2.26 -1.98 9.63
CA PRO A 36 -3.57 -2.16 10.24
C PRO A 36 -4.61 -1.13 9.81
N GLU A 37 -4.22 -0.12 9.03
CA GLU A 37 -5.05 1.04 8.66
C GLU A 37 -5.61 0.93 7.22
N PHE A 38 -5.63 -0.27 6.63
CA PHE A 38 -6.17 -0.44 5.29
C PHE A 38 -7.69 -0.26 5.27
N THR A 39 -8.16 0.49 4.29
CA THR A 39 -9.59 0.69 4.05
C THR A 39 -9.86 0.91 2.57
N CYS A 40 -11.02 0.48 2.12
CA CYS A 40 -11.55 0.69 0.77
C CYS A 40 -13.08 0.80 0.81
N LEU A 41 -13.71 1.00 -0.34
CA LEU A 41 -15.16 1.02 -0.47
C LEU A 41 -15.66 -0.28 -1.08
N CYS A 42 -16.70 -0.88 -0.49
CA CYS A 42 -17.34 -2.07 -1.05
C CYS A 42 -17.93 -1.73 -2.44
N PRO A 43 -17.61 -2.48 -3.51
CA PRO A 43 -18.11 -2.20 -4.87
C PRO A 43 -19.63 -2.21 -5.00
N ARG A 44 -20.33 -2.94 -4.14
CA ARG A 44 -21.79 -3.09 -4.22
C ARG A 44 -22.55 -2.08 -3.37
N SER A 45 -22.17 -1.94 -2.09
CA SER A 45 -22.90 -1.10 -1.13
C SER A 45 -22.31 0.30 -0.97
N GLY A 46 -21.03 0.49 -1.31
CA GLY A 46 -20.28 1.70 -1.01
C GLY A 46 -19.94 1.88 0.47
N TYR A 47 -20.15 0.87 1.32
CA TYR A 47 -19.71 0.91 2.71
C TYR A 47 -18.19 0.90 2.81
N PRO A 48 -17.61 1.61 3.80
CA PRO A 48 -16.20 1.51 4.08
C PRO A 48 -15.89 0.13 4.67
N ASP A 49 -14.99 -0.60 4.02
CA ASP A 49 -14.42 -1.83 4.52
C ASP A 49 -13.06 -1.55 5.16
N PHE A 50 -12.71 -2.32 6.18
CA PHE A 50 -11.44 -2.19 6.91
C PHE A 50 -10.77 -3.55 7.00
N ALA A 51 -9.45 -3.58 6.80
CA ALA A 51 -8.66 -4.81 6.93
C ALA A 51 -7.27 -4.51 7.48
N THR A 52 -6.58 -5.56 7.93
CA THR A 52 -5.15 -5.50 8.20
C THR A 52 -4.42 -6.19 7.05
N ILE A 53 -3.60 -5.44 6.33
CA ILE A 53 -2.74 -6.00 5.29
C ILE A 53 -1.45 -6.51 5.94
N ARG A 54 -1.11 -7.77 5.66
CA ARG A 54 0.14 -8.40 6.10
C ARG A 54 0.93 -8.77 4.85
N ILE A 55 2.11 -8.19 4.71
CA ILE A 55 3.03 -8.46 3.60
C ILE A 55 4.22 -9.20 4.18
N SER A 56 4.53 -10.36 3.59
CA SER A 56 5.69 -11.17 3.97
C SER A 56 6.42 -11.57 2.71
N TYR A 57 7.71 -11.23 2.63
CA TYR A 57 8.53 -11.55 1.46
C TYR A 57 9.99 -11.75 1.85
N ILE A 58 10.74 -12.41 0.97
CA ILE A 58 12.21 -12.51 1.03
C ILE A 58 12.72 -11.61 -0.10
N PRO A 59 13.40 -10.49 0.20
CA PRO A 59 13.93 -9.60 -0.82
C PRO A 59 15.15 -10.22 -1.51
N ASP A 60 15.30 -9.95 -2.80
CA ASP A 60 16.54 -10.16 -3.54
C ASP A 60 17.35 -8.84 -3.56
N GLN A 61 17.54 -8.18 -4.70
CA GLN A 61 18.38 -6.98 -4.79
C GLN A 61 17.74 -5.71 -4.22
N ARG A 62 16.42 -5.72 -3.99
CA ARG A 62 15.65 -4.53 -3.59
C ARG A 62 14.64 -4.84 -2.50
N ILE A 63 14.33 -3.81 -1.72
CA ILE A 63 13.28 -3.78 -0.70
C ILE A 63 12.29 -2.66 -1.02
N VAL A 64 11.04 -2.81 -0.60
CA VAL A 64 10.05 -1.73 -0.69
C VAL A 64 10.31 -0.67 0.39
N GLU A 65 10.25 0.61 0.02
CA GLU A 65 10.36 1.72 0.96
C GLU A 65 9.05 1.91 1.74
N LEU A 66 9.11 1.95 3.07
CA LEU A 66 7.91 1.86 3.92
C LEU A 66 6.99 3.08 3.84
N ARG A 67 7.51 4.28 3.62
CA ARG A 67 6.68 5.48 3.46
C ARG A 67 5.91 5.43 2.13
N SER A 68 6.55 5.03 1.04
CA SER A 68 5.97 4.88 -0.29
C SER A 68 4.87 3.82 -0.25
N LEU A 69 5.13 2.67 0.38
CA LEU A 69 4.15 1.61 0.61
C LEU A 69 2.94 2.12 1.40
N LYS A 70 3.18 2.86 2.50
CA LYS A 70 2.09 3.45 3.30
C LYS A 70 1.23 4.40 2.47
N LEU A 71 1.84 5.31 1.71
CA LEU A 71 1.09 6.29 0.91
C LEU A 71 0.35 5.61 -0.24
N TRP A 72 0.97 4.62 -0.89
CA TRP A 72 0.37 3.83 -1.95
C TRP A 72 -0.82 3.01 -1.46
N LEU A 73 -0.71 2.30 -0.32
CA LEU A 73 -1.84 1.59 0.29
C LEU A 73 -3.00 2.52 0.68
N ASN A 74 -2.71 3.78 1.04
CA ASN A 74 -3.76 4.76 1.32
C ASN A 74 -4.55 5.19 0.07
N LYS A 75 -4.07 4.91 -1.16
CA LYS A 75 -4.83 5.15 -2.40
C LYS A 75 -6.11 4.33 -2.46
N PHE A 76 -6.17 3.20 -1.75
CA PHE A 76 -7.35 2.32 -1.70
C PHE A 76 -8.53 2.93 -0.94
N ARG A 77 -8.30 3.94 -0.09
CA ARG A 77 -9.32 4.54 0.79
C ARG A 77 -10.59 4.99 0.07
N GLY A 78 -10.45 5.56 -1.13
CA GLY A 78 -11.57 6.06 -1.93
C GLY A 78 -12.00 5.12 -3.07
N ARG A 79 -11.43 3.92 -3.16
CA ARG A 79 -11.60 3.01 -4.30
C ARG A 79 -12.67 1.98 -4.02
N TYR A 80 -13.56 1.78 -4.99
CA TYR A 80 -14.55 0.72 -4.98
C TYR A 80 -13.91 -0.59 -5.45
N ILE A 81 -13.50 -1.44 -4.51
CA ILE A 81 -12.74 -2.68 -4.79
C ILE A 81 -13.03 -3.76 -3.75
N SER A 82 -13.10 -5.02 -4.18
CA SER A 82 -13.25 -6.15 -3.26
C SER A 82 -11.93 -6.50 -2.58
N HIS A 83 -11.96 -7.17 -1.43
CA HIS A 83 -10.73 -7.56 -0.74
C HIS A 83 -9.86 -8.53 -1.55
N GLU A 84 -10.46 -9.40 -2.35
CA GLU A 84 -9.76 -10.33 -3.22
C GLU A 84 -9.01 -9.59 -4.33
N ALA A 85 -9.68 -8.63 -4.99
CA ALA A 85 -9.05 -7.81 -6.03
C ALA A 85 -7.94 -6.92 -5.44
N ALA A 86 -8.20 -6.27 -4.29
CA ALA A 86 -7.20 -5.45 -3.62
C ALA A 86 -5.97 -6.26 -3.22
N THR A 87 -6.16 -7.49 -2.73
CA THR A 87 -5.04 -8.38 -2.34
C THR A 87 -4.16 -8.73 -3.54
N ASN A 88 -4.77 -9.06 -4.69
CA ASN A 88 -3.99 -9.36 -5.90
C ASN A 88 -3.28 -8.12 -6.44
N GLU A 89 -3.93 -6.95 -6.44
CA GLU A 89 -3.28 -5.71 -6.86
C GLU A 89 -2.10 -5.32 -5.95
N ILE A 90 -2.21 -5.56 -4.64
CA ILE A 90 -1.09 -5.35 -3.69
C ILE A 90 0.04 -6.35 -3.94
N PHE A 91 -0.27 -7.57 -4.36
CA PHE A 91 0.73 -8.61 -4.65
C PHE A 91 1.46 -8.38 -5.98
N ASP A 92 0.76 -7.87 -6.99
CA ASP A 92 1.30 -7.63 -8.33
C ASP A 92 2.13 -6.34 -8.43
N ALA A 93 1.97 -5.42 -7.48
CA ALA A 93 2.63 -4.10 -7.45
C ALA A 93 4.09 -4.17 -6.97
#